data_AF-A0AAU2DEP5-F1
#
_entry.id   AF-A0AAU2DEP5-F1
#
_cell.length_a   1.000
_cell.length_b   1.000
_cell.length_c   1.000
_cell.angle_alpha   90.00
_cell.angle_beta   90.00
_cell.angle_gamma   90.00
#
_symmetry.space_group_name_H-M   'P 1'
#
loop_
_entity.id
_entity.type
_entity.pdbx_description
1 polymer ?
#
loop_
_entity_poly.entity_id
_entity_poly.type
_entity_poly.pdbx_seq_one_letter_code
_entity_poly.pdbx_strand_id
1 'polypeptide(L)'
;MTQTPGNERAAQAARIAAKPWYRQLYVHVLVAIVIGIVLGWRWPDLATAMEPIGTTFITAMKLLIGPIVFLTIIGGISGVANLKQVGLTGIKALTYFQVGTILAMATGLVAMNIFRLGDGVHADPATLHTSGEAGDYIAKGESQRWWEFLTHIVPDSVFGPFVEGDILQVIFLAVIFGIALKSVGAVGEPIIAGVNRLTEVVFKVLSFVMKVAPLGAFGAMAYAIGKFGLSTLTSLGSLILLFYVTSALFVVVVLGGVLAAYVRLNIFQLFRYFKEEFFLILGTSTAEPALPGLMRKLQHMGVERSTVGLVVPTGYSFNLDGAAIYLSLATLYIAQATDTPLSITQQLGLLAVMLLTSKGAAGVAGGGFIALTATLSTVGTVPAAGIMLVFGIDKFMSECRAMVNFSGNAVATLFVAKWENNLDLARARAVLSGDVSEAMPETGAPEGAPTVPPPATEAARTSSAPGQDAGVAAAPVPAEAER
;
A
#
# COMPACT_ATOMS: atom_id res chain seq x y z
N MET A 1 -4.64 -56.76 -22.06
CA MET A 1 -5.24 -55.43 -22.37
C MET A 1 -5.08 -54.56 -21.14
N THR A 2 -3.94 -53.87 -21.06
CA THR A 2 -3.53 -53.03 -19.94
C THR A 2 -3.80 -51.57 -20.28
N GLN A 3 -4.82 -50.98 -19.64
CA GLN A 3 -5.08 -49.54 -19.72
C GLN A 3 -4.16 -48.80 -18.75
N THR A 4 -3.36 -47.87 -19.26
CA THR A 4 -2.37 -47.09 -18.53
C THR A 4 -3.05 -45.98 -17.72
N PRO A 5 -2.80 -45.82 -16.40
CA PRO A 5 -3.43 -44.78 -15.56
C PRO A 5 -2.92 -43.34 -15.80
N GLY A 6 -2.06 -43.12 -16.80
CA GLY A 6 -1.35 -41.85 -17.00
C GLY A 6 -2.19 -40.73 -17.62
N ASN A 7 -3.26 -41.05 -18.33
CA ASN A 7 -3.99 -40.07 -19.15
C ASN A 7 -5.03 -39.26 -18.37
N GLU A 8 -5.53 -39.76 -17.24
CA GLU A 8 -6.55 -39.05 -16.44
C GLU A 8 -5.93 -37.96 -15.57
N ARG A 9 -4.74 -38.19 -15.01
CA ARG A 9 -4.00 -37.15 -14.25
C ARG A 9 -3.51 -36.01 -15.15
N ALA A 10 -3.13 -36.30 -16.39
CA ALA A 10 -2.77 -35.28 -17.38
C ALA A 10 -3.98 -34.46 -17.84
N ALA A 11 -5.16 -35.08 -17.97
CA ALA A 11 -6.40 -34.40 -18.32
C ALA A 11 -6.96 -33.52 -17.18
N GLN A 12 -6.73 -33.91 -15.92
CA GLN A 12 -7.17 -33.15 -14.74
C GLN A 12 -6.26 -31.93 -14.44
N ALA A 13 -5.00 -31.98 -14.85
CA ALA A 13 -4.08 -30.83 -14.81
C ALA A 13 -4.40 -29.74 -15.86
N ALA A 14 -5.20 -30.06 -16.90
CA ALA A 14 -5.42 -29.20 -18.06
C ALA A 14 -6.74 -28.40 -18.07
N ARG A 15 -7.45 -28.27 -16.94
CA ARG A 15 -8.67 -27.43 -16.85
C ARG A 15 -8.71 -26.56 -15.59
N ILE A 16 -7.67 -25.76 -15.37
CA ILE A 16 -7.87 -24.48 -14.68
C ILE A 16 -8.45 -23.55 -15.75
N ALA A 17 -9.77 -23.61 -15.95
CA ALA A 17 -10.45 -22.66 -16.81
C ALA A 17 -10.21 -21.26 -16.22
N ALA A 18 -9.39 -20.45 -16.90
CA ALA A 18 -9.17 -19.06 -16.54
C ALA A 18 -10.54 -18.40 -16.32
N LYS A 19 -10.75 -17.76 -15.16
CA LYS A 19 -12.03 -17.11 -14.86
C LYS A 19 -12.37 -16.17 -16.03
N PRO A 20 -13.60 -16.26 -16.58
CA PRO A 20 -13.97 -15.45 -17.73
C PRO A 20 -13.79 -13.96 -17.39
N TRP A 21 -13.40 -13.16 -18.39
CA TRP A 21 -12.93 -11.78 -18.20
C TRP A 21 -13.91 -10.92 -17.39
N TYR A 22 -15.23 -11.08 -17.58
CA TYR A 22 -16.28 -10.35 -16.85
C TYR A 22 -16.41 -10.75 -15.37
N ARG A 23 -15.83 -11.88 -14.93
CA ARG A 23 -15.76 -12.27 -13.52
C ARG A 23 -14.49 -11.77 -12.82
N GLN A 24 -13.59 -11.09 -13.54
CA GLN A 24 -12.36 -10.55 -12.96
C GLN A 24 -12.68 -9.26 -12.21
N LEU A 25 -12.13 -9.11 -10.99
CA LEU A 25 -12.49 -8.03 -10.07
C LEU A 25 -12.26 -6.65 -10.69
N TYR A 26 -11.15 -6.47 -11.41
CA TYR A 26 -10.84 -5.18 -12.03
C TYR A 26 -11.84 -4.76 -13.12
N VAL A 27 -12.52 -5.70 -13.78
CA VAL A 27 -13.54 -5.36 -14.77
C VAL A 27 -14.75 -4.75 -14.06
N HIS A 28 -15.16 -5.31 -12.94
CA HIS A 28 -16.21 -4.70 -12.11
C HIS A 28 -15.80 -3.33 -11.59
N VAL A 29 -14.54 -3.16 -11.13
CA VAL A 29 -14.02 -1.86 -10.68
C VAL A 29 -14.03 -0.85 -11.82
N LEU A 30 -13.56 -1.22 -13.02
CA LEU A 30 -13.55 -0.32 -14.17
C LEU A 30 -14.96 0.11 -14.59
N VAL A 31 -15.91 -0.83 -14.65
CA VAL A 31 -17.32 -0.53 -14.94
C VAL A 31 -17.88 0.41 -13.87
N ALA A 32 -17.59 0.16 -12.60
CA ALA A 32 -18.05 0.98 -11.49
C ALA A 32 -17.48 2.41 -11.54
N ILE A 33 -16.20 2.58 -11.89
CA ILE A 33 -15.56 3.88 -12.14
C ILE A 33 -16.29 4.61 -13.27
N VAL A 34 -16.51 3.97 -14.41
CA VAL A 34 -17.19 4.59 -15.57
C VAL A 34 -18.60 5.02 -15.20
N ILE A 35 -19.36 4.18 -14.49
CA ILE A 35 -20.71 4.54 -14.00
C ILE A 35 -20.64 5.73 -13.04
N GLY A 36 -19.64 5.77 -12.14
CA GLY A 36 -19.42 6.88 -11.22
C GLY A 36 -19.14 8.19 -11.95
N ILE A 37 -18.28 8.16 -12.98
CA ILE A 37 -17.97 9.33 -13.82
C ILE A 37 -19.23 9.83 -14.53
N VAL A 38 -20.01 8.92 -15.14
CA VAL A 38 -21.25 9.28 -15.85
C VAL A 38 -22.27 9.89 -14.88
N LEU A 39 -22.41 9.33 -13.68
CA LEU A 39 -23.27 9.87 -12.63
C LEU A 39 -22.82 11.27 -12.20
N GLY A 40 -21.53 11.46 -11.94
CA GLY A 40 -20.94 12.76 -11.59
C GLY A 40 -21.14 13.82 -12.66
N TRP A 41 -21.01 13.44 -13.93
CA TRP A 41 -21.20 14.37 -15.04
C TRP A 41 -22.67 14.75 -15.26
N ARG A 42 -23.59 13.78 -15.12
CA ARG A 42 -25.00 13.96 -15.51
C ARG A 42 -25.91 14.39 -14.36
N TRP A 43 -25.57 14.01 -13.13
CA TRP A 43 -26.30 14.32 -11.89
C TRP A 43 -25.34 14.65 -10.73
N PRO A 44 -24.69 15.84 -10.73
CA PRO A 44 -23.66 16.20 -9.76
C PRO A 44 -24.10 16.15 -8.28
N ASP A 45 -25.33 16.56 -7.98
CA ASP A 45 -25.86 16.55 -6.61
C ASP A 45 -26.00 15.13 -6.07
N LEU A 46 -26.57 14.23 -6.89
CA LEU A 46 -26.70 12.81 -6.54
C LEU A 46 -25.32 12.15 -6.43
N ALA A 47 -24.38 12.50 -7.30
CA ALA A 47 -23.04 11.96 -7.28
C ALA A 47 -22.25 12.40 -6.04
N THR A 48 -22.41 13.66 -5.62
CA THR A 48 -21.84 14.17 -4.36
C THR A 48 -22.42 13.41 -3.17
N ALA A 49 -23.71 13.07 -3.19
CA ALA A 49 -24.35 12.27 -2.14
C ALA A 49 -23.84 10.81 -2.07
N MET A 50 -23.08 10.32 -3.06
CA MET A 50 -22.45 8.99 -3.02
C MET A 50 -21.16 8.94 -2.19
N GLU A 51 -20.67 10.08 -1.68
CA GLU A 51 -19.47 10.17 -0.83
C GLU A 51 -19.41 9.09 0.27
N PRO A 52 -20.49 8.82 1.06
CA PRO A 52 -20.43 7.86 2.14
C PRO A 52 -20.07 6.44 1.69
N ILE A 53 -20.40 6.09 0.44
CA ILE A 53 -20.10 4.77 -0.13
C ILE A 53 -18.59 4.61 -0.32
N GLY A 54 -17.96 5.61 -0.92
CA GLY A 54 -16.52 5.63 -1.17
C GLY A 54 -15.73 5.72 0.13
N THR A 55 -16.11 6.63 1.03
CA THR A 55 -15.42 6.83 2.31
C THR A 55 -15.55 5.61 3.23
N THR A 56 -16.72 4.98 3.32
CA THR A 56 -16.92 3.75 4.11
C THR A 56 -16.03 2.61 3.62
N PHE A 57 -15.89 2.45 2.29
CA PHE A 57 -15.00 1.44 1.73
C PHE A 57 -13.53 1.71 2.11
N ILE A 58 -13.07 2.96 1.96
CA ILE A 58 -11.70 3.33 2.34
C ILE A 58 -11.47 3.09 3.84
N THR A 59 -12.41 3.45 4.70
CA THR A 59 -12.34 3.19 6.15
C THR A 59 -12.29 1.70 6.47
N ALA A 60 -13.08 0.87 5.78
CA ALA A 60 -13.02 -0.59 5.94
C ALA A 60 -11.66 -1.17 5.52
N MET A 61 -10.99 -0.57 4.53
CA MET A 61 -9.64 -0.95 4.16
C MET A 61 -8.60 -0.51 5.20
N LYS A 62 -8.71 0.74 5.71
CA LYS A 62 -7.84 1.26 6.78
C LYS A 62 -7.86 0.37 8.02
N LEU A 63 -9.04 -0.15 8.40
CA LEU A 63 -9.20 -1.10 9.51
C LEU A 63 -8.31 -2.35 9.36
N LEU A 64 -8.10 -2.84 8.14
CA LEU A 64 -7.32 -4.05 7.88
C LEU A 64 -5.82 -3.77 7.75
N ILE A 65 -5.42 -2.57 7.34
CA ILE A 65 -4.01 -2.27 7.04
C ILE A 65 -3.13 -2.40 8.28
N GLY A 66 -3.51 -1.79 9.41
CA GLY A 66 -2.75 -1.84 10.66
C GLY A 66 -2.44 -3.27 11.12
N PRO A 67 -3.47 -4.12 11.33
CA PRO A 67 -3.27 -5.52 11.68
C PRO A 67 -2.43 -6.31 10.67
N ILE A 68 -2.64 -6.10 9.37
CA ILE A 68 -1.88 -6.80 8.31
C ILE A 68 -0.40 -6.43 8.37
N VAL A 69 -0.09 -5.14 8.47
CA VAL A 69 1.29 -4.64 8.54
C VAL A 69 1.96 -5.17 9.80
N PHE A 70 1.30 -5.06 10.96
CA PHE A 70 1.82 -5.54 12.24
C PHE A 70 2.16 -7.03 12.20
N LEU A 71 1.20 -7.88 11.81
CA LEU A 71 1.39 -9.32 11.77
C LEU A 71 2.43 -9.74 10.73
N THR A 72 2.46 -9.08 9.57
CA THR A 72 3.42 -9.43 8.51
C THR A 72 4.85 -9.06 8.88
N ILE A 73 5.06 -7.93 9.58
CA ILE A 73 6.39 -7.55 10.08
C ILE A 73 6.85 -8.53 11.15
N ILE A 74 6.00 -8.88 12.11
CA ILE A 74 6.36 -9.84 13.17
C ILE A 74 6.68 -11.21 12.57
N GLY A 75 5.83 -11.74 11.70
CA GLY A 75 6.07 -12.98 10.97
C GLY A 75 7.31 -12.92 10.08
N GLY A 76 7.61 -11.74 9.52
CA GLY A 76 8.80 -11.49 8.72
C GLY A 76 10.09 -11.53 9.54
N ILE A 77 10.17 -10.76 10.63
CA ILE A 77 11.38 -10.64 11.47
C ILE A 77 11.70 -11.96 12.18
N SER A 78 10.66 -12.68 12.61
CA SER A 78 10.81 -13.96 13.31
C SER A 78 11.42 -15.08 12.45
N GLY A 79 11.23 -15.03 11.13
CA GLY A 79 11.82 -16.00 10.20
C GLY A 79 13.29 -15.76 9.84
N VAL A 80 13.84 -14.58 10.15
CA VAL A 80 15.22 -14.24 9.79
C VAL A 80 16.18 -14.80 10.83
N ALA A 81 17.31 -15.40 10.43
CA ALA A 81 18.30 -15.89 11.39
C ALA A 81 19.08 -14.75 12.10
N ASN A 82 19.42 -13.68 11.38
CA ASN A 82 20.24 -12.57 11.87
C ASN A 82 19.47 -11.23 11.94
N LEU A 83 19.24 -10.71 13.15
CA LEU A 83 18.56 -9.42 13.35
C LEU A 83 19.34 -8.23 12.75
N LYS A 84 20.67 -8.31 12.68
CA LYS A 84 21.51 -7.28 12.06
C LYS A 84 21.18 -7.12 10.57
N GLN A 85 20.81 -8.22 9.90
CA GLN A 85 20.43 -8.22 8.49
C GLN A 85 19.10 -7.48 8.26
N VAL A 86 18.14 -7.61 9.17
CA VAL A 86 16.87 -6.86 9.13
C VAL A 86 17.12 -5.35 9.18
N GLY A 87 17.93 -4.89 10.14
CA GLY A 87 18.30 -3.48 10.25
C GLY A 87 19.03 -2.96 9.01
N LEU A 88 19.96 -3.75 8.45
CA LEU A 88 20.70 -3.37 7.24
C LEU A 88 19.79 -3.29 6.01
N THR A 89 18.83 -4.21 5.89
CA THR A 89 17.80 -4.20 4.83
C THR A 89 16.97 -2.91 4.91
N GLY A 90 16.58 -2.49 6.12
CA GLY A 90 15.87 -1.23 6.34
C GLY A 90 16.68 -0.01 5.91
N ILE A 91 17.96 0.07 6.29
CA ILE A 91 18.85 1.17 5.89
C ILE A 91 19.03 1.22 4.37
N LYS A 92 19.20 0.06 3.71
CA LYS A 92 19.29 -0.02 2.25
C LYS A 92 18.00 0.43 1.57
N ALA A 93 16.84 0.06 2.12
CA ALA A 93 15.55 0.51 1.64
C ALA A 93 15.39 2.03 1.79
N LEU A 94 15.68 2.61 2.96
CA LEU A 94 15.64 4.06 3.17
C LEU A 94 16.60 4.80 2.22
N THR A 95 17.80 4.25 1.99
CA THR A 95 18.76 4.80 1.02
C THR A 95 18.17 4.81 -0.39
N TYR A 96 17.57 3.70 -0.81
CA TYR A 96 16.90 3.60 -2.10
C TYR A 96 15.76 4.62 -2.22
N PHE A 97 14.91 4.73 -1.19
CA PHE A 97 13.78 5.66 -1.18
C PHE A 97 14.23 7.11 -1.29
N GLN A 98 15.32 7.48 -0.61
CA GLN A 98 15.87 8.82 -0.66
C GLN A 98 16.36 9.16 -2.07
N VAL A 99 17.09 8.24 -2.72
CA VAL A 99 17.57 8.43 -4.09
C VAL A 99 16.39 8.51 -5.06
N GLY A 100 15.40 7.61 -4.93
CA GLY A 100 14.18 7.62 -5.72
C GLY A 100 13.43 8.95 -5.62
N THR A 101 13.22 9.43 -4.39
CA THR A 101 12.56 10.71 -4.11
C THR A 101 13.29 11.87 -4.80
N ILE A 102 14.63 11.94 -4.70
CA ILE A 102 15.43 13.01 -5.34
C ILE A 102 15.28 12.97 -6.86
N LEU A 103 15.37 11.78 -7.47
CA LEU A 103 15.18 11.61 -8.91
C LEU A 103 13.76 12.01 -9.34
N ALA A 104 12.75 11.61 -8.58
CA ALA A 104 11.35 11.93 -8.82
C ALA A 104 11.12 13.46 -8.77
N MET A 105 11.61 14.13 -7.73
CA MET A 105 11.56 15.59 -7.63
C MET A 105 12.27 16.29 -8.77
N ALA A 106 13.45 15.80 -9.16
CA ALA A 106 14.21 16.33 -10.29
C ALA A 106 13.44 16.19 -11.61
N THR A 107 12.73 15.08 -11.84
CA THR A 107 11.89 14.96 -13.05
C THR A 107 10.77 15.99 -13.11
N GLY A 108 10.10 16.25 -11.98
CA GLY A 108 9.10 17.32 -11.91
C GLY A 108 9.70 18.72 -12.07
N LEU A 109 10.88 18.97 -11.49
CA LEU A 109 11.63 20.21 -11.66
C LEU A 109 11.92 20.48 -13.15
N VAL A 110 12.49 19.49 -13.83
CA VAL A 110 12.86 19.58 -15.24
C VAL A 110 11.61 19.80 -16.10
N ALA A 111 10.53 19.05 -15.86
CA ALA A 111 9.29 19.20 -16.59
C ALA A 111 8.71 20.62 -16.48
N MET A 112 8.58 21.20 -15.28
CA MET A 112 8.03 22.55 -15.14
C MET A 112 8.94 23.65 -15.71
N ASN A 113 10.26 23.48 -15.69
CA ASN A 113 11.17 24.46 -16.29
C ASN A 113 11.15 24.43 -17.82
N ILE A 114 10.83 23.27 -18.43
CA ILE A 114 10.69 23.15 -19.89
C ILE A 114 9.34 23.71 -20.35
N PHE A 115 8.24 23.26 -19.74
CA PHE A 115 6.89 23.56 -20.21
C PHE A 115 6.30 24.86 -19.67
N ARG A 116 6.80 25.33 -18.52
CA ARG A 116 6.47 26.63 -17.91
C ARG A 116 4.98 26.96 -17.89
N LEU A 117 4.15 25.99 -17.51
CA LEU A 117 2.70 26.11 -17.60
C LEU A 117 2.07 27.16 -16.68
N GLY A 118 2.81 27.72 -15.72
CA GLY A 118 2.33 28.83 -14.91
C GLY A 118 2.51 30.20 -15.55
N ASP A 119 3.32 30.33 -16.61
CA ASP A 119 3.51 31.60 -17.30
C ASP A 119 2.18 32.07 -17.93
N GLY A 120 1.81 33.34 -17.72
CA GLY A 120 0.60 33.92 -18.29
C GLY A 120 -0.67 33.79 -17.42
N VAL A 121 -0.57 33.15 -16.25
CA VAL A 121 -1.68 33.10 -15.28
C VAL A 121 -1.82 34.43 -14.53
N HIS A 122 -0.70 35.03 -14.11
CA HIS A 122 -0.65 36.32 -13.40
C HIS A 122 -1.59 36.40 -12.19
N ALA A 123 -1.60 35.35 -11.37
CA ALA A 123 -2.43 35.26 -10.18
C ALA A 123 -1.91 36.18 -9.08
N ASP A 124 -2.77 37.08 -8.59
CA ASP A 124 -2.47 37.91 -7.42
C ASP A 124 -2.73 37.12 -6.12
N PRO A 125 -1.69 36.79 -5.32
CA PRO A 125 -1.85 36.05 -4.08
C PRO A 125 -2.77 36.73 -3.06
N ALA A 126 -2.92 38.05 -3.10
CA ALA A 126 -3.78 38.80 -2.18
C ALA A 126 -5.28 38.59 -2.46
N THR A 127 -5.62 38.14 -3.66
CA THR A 127 -7.02 37.87 -4.08
C THR A 127 -7.44 36.41 -3.88
N LEU A 128 -6.50 35.54 -3.50
CA LEU A 128 -6.76 34.12 -3.28
C LEU A 128 -7.39 33.91 -1.90
N HIS A 129 -8.70 33.69 -1.87
CA HIS A 129 -9.42 33.40 -0.63
C HIS A 129 -9.04 32.02 -0.09
N THR A 130 -8.35 32.00 1.05
CA THR A 130 -8.00 30.78 1.79
C THR A 130 -9.08 30.47 2.82
N SER A 131 -10.10 29.70 2.44
CA SER A 131 -11.18 29.27 3.34
C SER A 131 -11.49 27.79 3.20
N GLY A 132 -12.12 27.21 4.23
CA GLY A 132 -12.41 25.78 4.28
C GLY A 132 -11.15 24.91 4.42
N GLU A 133 -11.18 23.71 3.84
CA GLU A 133 -10.13 22.70 3.97
C GLU A 133 -8.73 23.19 3.55
N ALA A 134 -8.66 24.06 2.55
CA ALA A 134 -7.40 24.65 2.10
C ALA A 134 -6.76 25.54 3.20
N GLY A 135 -7.58 26.30 3.94
CA GLY A 135 -7.13 27.09 5.08
C GLY A 135 -6.61 26.21 6.22
N ASP A 136 -7.29 25.10 6.50
CA ASP A 136 -6.87 24.13 7.52
C ASP A 136 -5.52 23.47 7.17
N TYR A 137 -5.30 23.13 5.89
CA TYR A 137 -4.01 22.62 5.44
C TYR A 137 -2.90 23.65 5.54
N ILE A 138 -3.22 24.94 5.33
CA ILE A 138 -2.25 26.02 5.50
C ILE A 138 -1.84 26.12 6.97
N ALA A 139 -2.82 26.24 7.88
CA ALA A 139 -2.56 26.33 9.31
C ALA A 139 -1.76 25.12 9.85
N LYS A 140 -2.12 23.90 9.42
CA LYS A 140 -1.39 22.67 9.80
C LYS A 140 0.04 22.67 9.27
N GLY A 141 0.24 23.08 8.01
CA GLY A 141 1.56 23.15 7.39
C GLY A 141 2.47 24.17 8.06
N GLU A 142 1.94 25.31 8.49
CA GLU A 142 2.70 26.35 9.21
C GLU A 142 3.10 25.94 10.63
N SER A 143 2.25 25.15 11.31
CA SER A 143 2.55 24.65 12.66
C SER A 143 3.53 23.47 12.66
N GLN A 144 3.65 22.75 11.55
CA GLN A 144 4.44 21.53 11.45
C GLN A 144 5.93 21.80 11.59
N ARG A 145 6.56 21.13 12.55
CA ARG A 145 8.01 21.21 12.76
C ARG A 145 8.70 19.91 12.36
N TRP A 146 9.92 20.00 11.82
CA TRP A 146 10.64 18.82 11.31
C TRP A 146 10.89 17.73 12.38
N TRP A 147 10.99 18.11 13.66
CA TRP A 147 11.20 17.15 14.75
C TRP A 147 9.93 16.46 15.22
N GLU A 148 8.75 17.04 14.98
CA GLU A 148 7.47 16.42 15.34
C GLU A 148 7.33 15.07 14.65
N PHE A 149 7.82 14.98 13.41
CA PHE A 149 7.94 13.72 12.69
C PHE A 149 8.74 12.66 13.45
N LEU A 150 9.92 13.01 13.99
CA LEU A 150 10.76 12.04 14.71
C LEU A 150 10.11 11.60 16.01
N THR A 151 9.49 12.52 16.74
CA THR A 151 8.80 12.19 17.99
C THR A 151 7.52 11.39 17.75
N HIS A 152 6.85 11.61 16.60
CA HIS A 152 5.61 10.91 16.23
C HIS A 152 5.83 9.43 15.84
N ILE A 153 7.06 9.01 15.54
CA ILE A 153 7.37 7.59 15.29
C ILE A 153 7.05 6.73 16.52
N VAL A 154 7.25 7.28 17.73
CA VAL A 154 6.97 6.60 18.98
C VAL A 154 5.53 6.91 19.40
N PRO A 155 4.63 5.92 19.43
CA PRO A 155 3.25 6.17 19.80
C PRO A 155 3.07 6.34 21.31
N ASP A 156 2.12 7.18 21.71
CA ASP A 156 1.77 7.40 23.12
C ASP A 156 1.03 6.19 23.75
N SER A 157 0.51 5.28 22.93
CA SER A 157 -0.15 4.06 23.38
C SER A 157 0.05 2.89 22.42
N VAL A 158 -0.14 1.66 22.90
CA VAL A 158 0.01 0.44 22.07
C VAL A 158 -1.10 0.33 21.03
N PHE A 159 -2.34 0.70 21.38
CA PHE A 159 -3.51 0.51 20.51
C PHE A 159 -3.89 1.77 19.71
N GLY A 160 -3.48 2.96 20.14
CA GLY A 160 -3.73 4.23 19.44
C GLY A 160 -3.41 4.19 17.94
N PRO A 161 -2.22 3.69 17.52
CA PRO A 161 -1.85 3.60 16.11
C PRO A 161 -2.84 2.80 15.25
N PHE A 162 -3.44 1.75 15.83
CA PHE A 162 -4.40 0.90 15.12
C PHE A 162 -5.78 1.56 15.01
N VAL A 163 -6.13 2.43 15.96
CA VAL A 163 -7.40 3.16 15.97
C VAL A 163 -7.33 4.36 15.04
N GLU A 164 -6.22 5.09 15.08
CA GLU A 164 -5.98 6.31 14.29
C GLU A 164 -5.55 6.00 12.85
N GLY A 165 -5.06 4.77 12.61
CA GLY A 165 -4.60 4.31 11.30
C GLY A 165 -3.19 4.79 10.96
N ASP A 166 -2.36 5.08 11.96
CA ASP A 166 -0.96 5.47 11.77
C ASP A 166 -0.09 4.23 11.49
N ILE A 167 0.18 4.03 10.20
CA ILE A 167 0.97 2.91 9.70
C ILE A 167 2.42 3.01 10.19
N LEU A 168 3.00 4.21 10.32
CA LEU A 168 4.39 4.40 10.72
C LEU A 168 4.61 3.95 12.17
N GLN A 169 3.70 4.34 13.06
CA GLN A 169 3.73 3.90 14.46
C GLN A 169 3.46 2.39 14.58
N VAL A 170 2.54 1.83 13.78
CA VAL A 170 2.30 0.38 13.72
C VAL A 170 3.57 -0.37 13.30
N ILE A 171 4.32 0.13 12.32
CA ILE A 171 5.62 -0.45 11.91
C ILE A 171 6.60 -0.42 13.08
N PHE A 172 6.75 0.72 13.76
CA PHE A 172 7.65 0.86 14.89
C PHE A 172 7.36 -0.17 15.99
N LEU A 173 6.09 -0.29 16.40
CA LEU A 173 5.63 -1.29 17.37
C LEU A 173 5.90 -2.72 16.88
N ALA A 174 5.60 -3.02 15.61
CA ALA A 174 5.79 -4.35 15.04
C ALA A 174 7.27 -4.77 14.99
N VAL A 175 8.17 -3.83 14.69
CA VAL A 175 9.62 -4.09 14.66
C VAL A 175 10.13 -4.41 16.06
N ILE A 176 9.79 -3.60 17.06
CA ILE A 176 10.19 -3.84 18.46
C ILE A 176 9.64 -5.18 18.95
N PHE A 177 8.34 -5.42 18.71
CA PHE A 177 7.69 -6.65 19.16
C PHE A 177 8.25 -7.89 18.45
N GLY A 178 8.51 -7.81 17.15
CA GLY A 178 9.13 -8.89 16.37
C GLY A 178 10.56 -9.21 16.82
N ILE A 179 11.35 -8.18 17.14
CA ILE A 179 12.69 -8.34 17.72
C ILE A 179 12.61 -9.00 19.10
N ALA A 180 11.69 -8.54 19.95
CA ALA A 180 11.50 -9.07 21.30
C ALA A 180 11.05 -10.54 21.29
N LEU A 181 10.09 -10.91 20.44
CA LEU A 181 9.64 -12.29 20.28
C LEU A 181 10.76 -13.23 19.85
N LYS A 182 11.65 -12.75 18.98
CA LYS A 182 12.80 -13.52 18.54
C LYS A 182 13.87 -13.63 19.64
N SER A 183 14.09 -12.57 20.42
CA SER A 183 15.13 -12.58 21.47
C SER A 183 14.77 -13.46 22.67
N VAL A 184 13.48 -13.70 22.96
CA VAL A 184 13.04 -14.62 24.02
C VAL A 184 13.12 -16.10 23.64
N GLY A 185 13.48 -16.43 22.39
CA GLY A 185 13.76 -17.80 21.95
C GLY A 185 12.53 -18.72 21.99
N ALA A 186 12.68 -19.91 22.59
CA ALA A 186 11.65 -20.97 22.60
C ALA A 186 10.29 -20.53 23.16
N VAL A 187 10.27 -19.53 24.07
CA VAL A 187 9.03 -18.98 24.63
C VAL A 187 8.22 -18.22 23.56
N GLY A 188 8.90 -17.60 22.59
CA GLY A 188 8.28 -16.82 21.51
C GLY A 188 7.76 -17.66 20.34
N GLU A 189 8.27 -18.89 20.14
CA GLU A 189 7.92 -19.74 18.99
C GLU A 189 6.41 -20.02 18.85
N PRO A 190 5.66 -20.37 19.91
CA PRO A 190 4.22 -20.59 19.79
C PRO A 190 3.46 -19.32 19.38
N ILE A 191 3.92 -18.15 19.85
CA ILE A 191 3.32 -16.86 19.51
C ILE A 191 3.57 -16.53 18.03
N ILE A 192 4.79 -16.75 17.55
CA ILE A 192 5.14 -16.58 16.13
C ILE A 192 4.28 -17.50 15.24
N ALA A 193 4.09 -18.76 15.64
CA ALA A 193 3.21 -19.68 14.92
C ALA A 193 1.76 -19.18 14.90
N GLY A 194 1.27 -18.63 16.01
CA GLY A 194 -0.03 -17.97 16.10
C GLY A 194 -0.16 -16.77 15.17
N VAL A 195 0.85 -15.90 15.13
CA VAL A 195 0.93 -14.73 14.24
C VAL A 195 0.84 -15.15 12.77
N ASN A 196 1.57 -16.18 12.37
CA ASN A 196 1.54 -16.68 10.98
C ASN A 196 0.15 -17.19 10.59
N ARG A 197 -0.52 -17.96 11.45
CA ARG A 197 -1.89 -18.44 11.21
C ARG A 197 -2.88 -17.28 11.16
N LEU A 198 -2.76 -16.31 12.08
CA LEU A 198 -3.63 -15.14 12.10
C LEU A 198 -3.43 -14.27 10.86
N THR A 199 -2.20 -14.14 10.36
CA THR A 199 -1.90 -13.43 9.11
C THR A 199 -2.69 -14.01 7.93
N GLU A 200 -2.75 -15.34 7.82
CA GLU A 200 -3.53 -16.01 6.77
C GLU A 200 -5.03 -15.73 6.89
N VAL A 201 -5.56 -15.73 8.12
CA VAL A 201 -6.97 -15.39 8.39
C VAL A 201 -7.26 -13.94 8.01
N VAL A 202 -6.40 -12.99 8.39
CA VAL A 202 -6.59 -11.58 8.06
C VAL A 202 -6.51 -11.34 6.54
N PHE A 203 -5.62 -12.02 5.82
CA PHE A 203 -5.62 -12.00 4.36
C PHE A 203 -6.89 -12.61 3.74
N LYS A 204 -7.52 -13.58 4.41
CA LYS A 204 -8.83 -14.08 3.98
C LYS A 204 -9.93 -13.04 4.16
N VAL A 205 -9.93 -12.31 5.28
CA VAL A 205 -10.88 -11.21 5.52
C VAL A 205 -10.69 -10.11 4.47
N LEU A 206 -9.45 -9.75 4.17
CA LEU A 206 -9.13 -8.83 3.06
C LEU A 206 -9.78 -9.29 1.75
N SER A 207 -9.71 -10.59 1.42
CA SER A 207 -10.32 -11.11 0.20
C SER A 207 -11.84 -10.93 0.16
N PHE A 208 -12.51 -10.84 1.30
CA PHE A 208 -13.94 -10.54 1.39
C PHE A 208 -14.22 -9.06 1.15
N VAL A 209 -13.47 -8.17 1.81
CA VAL A 209 -13.62 -6.71 1.64
C VAL A 209 -13.34 -6.30 0.19
N MET A 210 -12.32 -6.90 -0.43
CA MET A 210 -11.98 -6.66 -1.84
C MET A 210 -13.13 -6.98 -2.82
N LYS A 211 -14.10 -7.83 -2.47
CA LYS A 211 -15.28 -8.08 -3.34
C LYS A 211 -16.18 -6.84 -3.44
N VAL A 212 -16.15 -5.96 -2.45
CA VAL A 212 -16.94 -4.72 -2.37
C VAL A 212 -16.19 -3.55 -3.00
N ALA A 213 -14.92 -3.73 -3.41
CA ALA A 213 -14.10 -2.70 -4.04
C ALA A 213 -14.76 -1.93 -5.21
N PRO A 214 -15.53 -2.57 -6.12
CA PRO A 214 -16.21 -1.84 -7.19
C PRO A 214 -17.15 -0.76 -6.65
N LEU A 215 -17.86 -1.04 -5.56
CA LEU A 215 -18.80 -0.10 -4.96
C LEU A 215 -18.07 1.11 -4.35
N GLY A 216 -16.94 0.87 -3.69
CA GLY A 216 -16.08 1.94 -3.17
C GLY A 216 -15.52 2.84 -4.27
N ALA A 217 -15.00 2.23 -5.34
CA ALA A 217 -14.49 2.96 -6.50
C ALA A 217 -15.58 3.80 -7.20
N PHE A 218 -16.79 3.25 -7.33
CA PHE A 218 -17.95 4.00 -7.85
C PHE A 218 -18.25 5.23 -6.99
N GLY A 219 -18.40 5.06 -5.67
CA GLY A 219 -18.76 6.17 -4.78
C GLY A 219 -17.71 7.27 -4.75
N ALA A 220 -16.42 6.88 -4.69
CA ALA A 220 -15.31 7.82 -4.68
C ALA A 220 -15.18 8.61 -5.98
N MET A 221 -15.34 7.95 -7.14
CA MET A 221 -15.25 8.61 -8.43
C MET A 221 -16.49 9.46 -8.75
N ALA A 222 -17.69 8.99 -8.36
CA ALA A 222 -18.92 9.78 -8.47
C ALA A 222 -18.81 11.09 -7.67
N TYR A 223 -18.38 11.00 -6.41
CA TYR A 223 -18.15 12.17 -5.58
C TYR A 223 -17.11 13.12 -6.20
N ALA A 224 -15.97 12.60 -6.66
CA ALA A 224 -14.91 13.42 -7.24
C ALA A 224 -15.41 14.22 -8.46
N ILE A 225 -16.10 13.55 -9.37
CA ILE A 225 -16.62 14.20 -10.58
C ILE A 225 -17.79 15.14 -10.26
N GLY A 226 -18.69 14.77 -9.34
CA GLY A 226 -19.83 15.58 -8.95
C GLY A 226 -19.45 16.85 -8.18
N LYS A 227 -18.47 16.76 -7.27
CA LYS A 227 -18.03 17.87 -6.41
C LYS A 227 -17.12 18.86 -7.15
N PHE A 228 -16.14 18.36 -7.90
CA PHE A 228 -15.11 19.18 -8.53
C PHE A 228 -15.42 19.56 -9.99
N GLY A 229 -16.32 18.82 -10.65
CA GLY A 229 -16.81 19.12 -11.99
C GLY A 229 -15.80 18.87 -13.13
N LEU A 230 -16.31 18.68 -14.35
CA LEU A 230 -15.47 18.48 -15.55
C LEU A 230 -14.82 19.78 -16.04
N SER A 231 -15.39 20.94 -15.73
CA SER A 231 -14.85 22.25 -16.15
C SER A 231 -13.49 22.55 -15.52
N THR A 232 -13.28 22.09 -14.29
CA THR A 232 -12.00 22.23 -13.58
C THR A 232 -10.88 21.43 -14.28
N LEU A 233 -11.21 20.27 -14.86
CA LEU A 233 -10.27 19.51 -15.71
C LEU A 233 -9.90 20.26 -16.98
N THR A 234 -10.80 21.08 -17.55
CA THR A 234 -10.51 21.78 -18.81
C THR A 234 -9.59 22.99 -18.60
N SER A 235 -9.77 23.77 -17.53
CA SER A 235 -8.97 24.99 -17.30
C SER A 235 -7.53 24.71 -16.87
N LEU A 236 -7.30 23.60 -16.17
CA LEU A 236 -5.98 23.17 -15.68
C LEU A 236 -5.51 21.85 -16.32
N GLY A 237 -6.17 21.43 -17.40
CA GLY A 237 -5.93 20.16 -18.07
C GLY A 237 -4.48 20.00 -18.55
N SER A 238 -3.84 21.08 -18.98
CA SER A 238 -2.43 21.09 -19.37
C SER A 238 -1.51 20.70 -18.21
N LEU A 239 -1.78 21.20 -17.00
CA LEU A 239 -0.98 20.88 -15.81
C LEU A 239 -1.20 19.44 -15.36
N ILE A 240 -2.45 18.97 -15.38
CA ILE A 240 -2.79 17.56 -15.11
C ILE A 240 -2.08 16.67 -16.12
N LEU A 241 -2.17 16.98 -17.41
CA LEU A 241 -1.55 16.21 -18.48
C LEU A 241 -0.02 16.16 -18.31
N LEU A 242 0.62 17.30 -18.05
CA LEU A 242 2.06 17.35 -17.82
C LEU A 242 2.46 16.48 -16.62
N PHE A 243 1.70 16.52 -15.53
CA PHE A 243 1.96 15.67 -14.38
C PHE A 243 1.84 14.19 -14.74
N TYR A 244 0.76 13.78 -15.40
CA TYR A 244 0.55 12.39 -15.82
C TYR A 244 1.65 11.89 -16.78
N VAL A 245 2.05 12.70 -17.76
CA VAL A 245 3.11 12.37 -18.70
C VAL A 245 4.46 12.26 -17.98
N THR A 246 4.78 13.21 -17.09
CA THR A 246 6.02 13.20 -16.32
C THR A 246 6.08 11.98 -15.39
N SER A 247 4.98 11.66 -14.72
CA SER A 247 4.85 10.47 -13.88
C SER A 247 4.97 9.17 -14.68
N ALA A 248 4.32 9.08 -15.84
CA ALA A 248 4.45 7.91 -16.72
C ALA A 248 5.89 7.75 -17.23
N LEU A 249 6.55 8.85 -17.60
CA LEU A 249 7.95 8.84 -18.02
C LEU A 249 8.86 8.39 -16.88
N PHE A 250 8.70 8.94 -15.68
CA PHE A 250 9.47 8.52 -14.49
C PHE A 250 9.30 7.02 -14.23
N VAL A 251 8.06 6.54 -14.23
CA VAL A 251 7.74 5.14 -13.97
C VAL A 251 8.32 4.20 -15.05
N VAL A 252 8.20 4.54 -16.34
CA VAL A 252 8.69 3.67 -17.43
C VAL A 252 10.20 3.75 -17.58
N VAL A 253 10.79 4.94 -17.51
CA VAL A 253 12.21 5.17 -17.79
C VAL A 253 13.06 4.96 -16.54
N VAL A 254 12.72 5.61 -15.43
CA VAL A 254 13.52 5.52 -14.19
C VAL A 254 13.26 4.20 -13.48
N LEU A 255 12.01 3.95 -13.05
CA LEU A 255 11.71 2.71 -12.33
C LEU A 255 11.83 1.48 -13.24
N GLY A 256 11.32 1.57 -14.47
CA GLY A 256 11.46 0.50 -15.46
C GLY A 256 12.91 0.26 -15.88
N GLY A 257 13.73 1.30 -16.00
CA GLY A 257 15.17 1.19 -16.24
C GLY A 257 15.91 0.48 -15.10
N VAL A 258 15.64 0.87 -13.85
CA VAL A 258 16.20 0.21 -12.65
C VAL A 258 15.78 -1.27 -12.61
N LEU A 259 14.50 -1.56 -12.86
CA LEU A 259 13.96 -2.91 -12.84
C LEU A 259 14.57 -3.78 -13.96
N ALA A 260 14.72 -3.24 -15.17
CA ALA A 260 15.27 -3.97 -16.32
C ALA A 260 16.80 -4.18 -16.19
N ALA A 261 17.54 -3.11 -15.86
CA ALA A 261 19.00 -3.15 -15.81
C ALA A 261 19.52 -3.92 -14.59
N TYR A 262 18.97 -3.63 -13.40
CA TYR A 262 19.44 -4.24 -12.17
C TYR A 262 18.68 -5.53 -11.85
N VAL A 263 17.35 -5.50 -11.79
CA VAL A 263 16.56 -6.67 -11.37
C VAL A 263 16.45 -7.73 -12.47
N ARG A 264 16.47 -7.32 -13.74
CA ARG A 264 16.23 -8.13 -14.94
C ARG A 264 14.78 -8.63 -15.03
N LEU A 265 13.84 -7.74 -14.70
CA LEU A 265 12.40 -7.91 -14.86
C LEU A 265 11.83 -6.74 -15.69
N ASN A 266 10.65 -6.92 -16.27
CA ASN A 266 10.03 -5.93 -17.14
C ASN A 266 8.86 -5.22 -16.43
N ILE A 267 8.87 -3.89 -16.47
CA ILE A 267 7.89 -3.04 -15.78
C ILE A 267 6.46 -3.22 -16.31
N PHE A 268 6.28 -3.44 -17.61
CA PHE A 268 4.97 -3.65 -18.21
C PHE A 268 4.36 -5.00 -17.81
N GLN A 269 5.20 -6.02 -17.61
CA GLN A 269 4.73 -7.30 -17.05
C GLN A 269 4.30 -7.12 -15.59
N LEU A 270 5.02 -6.28 -14.83
CA LEU A 270 4.66 -5.92 -13.46
C LEU A 270 3.29 -5.23 -13.41
N PHE A 271 3.01 -4.28 -14.30
CA PHE A 271 1.69 -3.64 -14.38
C PHE A 271 0.56 -4.62 -14.71
N ARG A 272 0.82 -5.58 -15.61
CA ARG A 272 -0.16 -6.61 -15.92
C ARG A 272 -0.49 -7.47 -14.70
N TYR A 273 0.50 -7.78 -13.88
CA TYR A 273 0.36 -8.60 -12.69
C TYR A 273 -0.40 -7.87 -11.55
N PHE A 274 -0.11 -6.57 -11.37
CA PHE A 274 -0.78 -5.71 -10.39
C PHE A 274 -2.00 -4.95 -10.93
N LYS A 275 -2.55 -5.36 -12.07
CA LYS A 275 -3.65 -4.63 -12.73
C LYS A 275 -4.83 -4.35 -11.79
N GLU A 276 -5.18 -5.32 -10.94
CA GLU A 276 -6.30 -5.21 -10.01
C GLU A 276 -6.07 -4.11 -8.98
N GLU A 277 -4.85 -4.03 -8.46
CA GLU A 277 -4.42 -2.99 -7.53
C GLU A 277 -4.39 -1.62 -8.23
N PHE A 278 -3.87 -1.51 -9.45
CA PHE A 278 -3.89 -0.24 -10.19
C PHE A 278 -5.31 0.27 -10.45
N PHE A 279 -6.23 -0.61 -10.86
CA PHE A 279 -7.63 -0.21 -11.06
C PHE A 279 -8.33 0.15 -9.75
N LEU A 280 -7.99 -0.54 -8.65
CA LEU A 280 -8.48 -0.16 -7.32
C LEU A 280 -8.01 1.24 -6.94
N ILE A 281 -6.71 1.51 -7.05
CA ILE A 281 -6.09 2.80 -6.71
C ILE A 281 -6.68 3.91 -7.56
N LEU A 282 -6.88 3.67 -8.86
CA LEU A 282 -7.53 4.62 -9.76
C LEU A 282 -8.94 4.98 -9.28
N GLY A 283 -9.71 3.98 -8.83
CA GLY A 283 -11.07 4.19 -8.35
C GLY A 283 -11.16 4.84 -6.97
N THR A 284 -10.20 4.59 -6.08
CA THR A 284 -10.22 5.10 -4.70
C THR A 284 -9.34 6.33 -4.48
N SER A 285 -8.50 6.68 -5.46
CA SER A 285 -7.50 7.76 -5.41
C SER A 285 -6.48 7.66 -4.27
N THR A 286 -6.32 6.47 -3.67
CA THR A 286 -5.39 6.20 -2.57
C THR A 286 -4.72 4.83 -2.75
N ALA A 287 -3.45 4.73 -2.34
CA ALA A 287 -2.65 3.51 -2.43
C ALA A 287 -2.85 2.57 -1.22
N GLU A 288 -3.37 3.09 -0.09
CA GLU A 288 -3.67 2.33 1.15
C GLU A 288 -4.43 1.02 0.86
N PRO A 289 -5.57 1.03 0.14
CA PRO A 289 -6.34 -0.17 -0.13
C PRO A 289 -5.58 -1.26 -0.88
N ALA A 290 -4.57 -0.89 -1.66
CA ALA A 290 -3.79 -1.83 -2.46
C ALA A 290 -2.58 -2.40 -1.71
N LEU A 291 -2.18 -1.82 -0.58
CA LEU A 291 -0.99 -2.23 0.18
C LEU A 291 -1.00 -3.72 0.56
N PRO A 292 -2.09 -4.30 1.08
CA PRO A 292 -2.10 -5.72 1.40
C PRO A 292 -2.00 -6.62 0.16
N GLY A 293 -2.61 -6.21 -0.95
CA GLY A 293 -2.51 -6.89 -2.25
C GLY A 293 -1.08 -6.91 -2.77
N LEU A 294 -0.38 -5.77 -2.67
CA LEU A 294 1.03 -5.65 -3.00
C LEU A 294 1.90 -6.64 -2.21
N MET A 295 1.74 -6.67 -0.89
CA MET A 295 2.53 -7.56 -0.03
C MET A 295 2.30 -9.03 -0.38
N ARG A 296 1.03 -9.45 -0.52
CA ARG A 296 0.68 -10.83 -0.88
C ARG A 296 1.26 -11.24 -2.24
N LYS A 297 1.10 -10.39 -3.25
CA LYS A 297 1.55 -10.67 -4.62
C LYS A 297 3.07 -10.66 -4.76
N LEU A 298 3.79 -9.81 -4.02
CA LEU A 298 5.26 -9.83 -3.98
C LEU A 298 5.80 -11.10 -3.31
N GLN A 299 5.17 -11.57 -2.23
CA GLN A 299 5.52 -12.86 -1.63
C GLN A 299 5.29 -14.01 -2.62
N HIS A 300 4.16 -13.97 -3.35
CA HIS A 300 3.87 -14.97 -4.38
C HIS A 300 4.90 -14.98 -5.53
N MET A 301 5.45 -13.82 -5.88
CA MET A 301 6.55 -13.67 -6.84
C MET A 301 7.88 -14.26 -6.36
N GLY A 302 8.00 -14.68 -5.09
CA GLY A 302 9.23 -15.24 -4.54
C GLY A 302 10.11 -14.23 -3.79
N VAL A 303 9.56 -13.10 -3.38
CA VAL A 303 10.23 -12.21 -2.42
C VAL A 303 10.06 -12.77 -1.01
N GLU A 304 11.13 -12.79 -0.22
CA GLU A 304 11.06 -13.23 1.18
C GLU A 304 10.08 -12.38 2.01
N ARG A 305 9.33 -13.04 2.93
CA ARG A 305 8.34 -12.37 3.79
C ARG A 305 8.95 -11.24 4.62
N SER A 306 10.19 -11.40 5.10
CA SER A 306 10.88 -10.39 5.90
C SER A 306 11.13 -9.11 5.11
N THR A 307 11.61 -9.22 3.86
CA THR A 307 11.83 -8.09 2.97
C THR A 307 10.51 -7.43 2.58
N VAL A 308 9.47 -8.19 2.23
CA VAL A 308 8.15 -7.61 1.94
C VAL A 308 7.59 -6.89 3.17
N GLY A 309 7.61 -7.54 4.33
CA GLY A 309 7.08 -7.01 5.58
C GLY A 309 7.77 -5.73 6.01
N LEU A 310 9.08 -5.60 5.77
CA LEU A 310 9.83 -4.41 6.14
C LEU A 310 9.76 -3.31 5.07
N VAL A 311 10.03 -3.63 3.81
CA VAL A 311 10.26 -2.63 2.75
C VAL A 311 8.94 -2.03 2.26
N VAL A 312 7.88 -2.82 2.09
CA VAL A 312 6.61 -2.31 1.56
C VAL A 312 5.92 -1.31 2.50
N PRO A 313 5.75 -1.60 3.81
CA PRO A 313 5.15 -0.63 4.73
C PRO A 313 6.02 0.59 4.96
N THR A 314 7.35 0.42 5.08
CA THR A 314 8.28 1.55 5.20
C THR A 314 8.23 2.43 3.94
N GLY A 315 8.18 1.82 2.76
CA GLY A 315 8.05 2.53 1.49
C GLY A 315 6.71 3.29 1.36
N TYR A 316 5.64 2.80 1.97
CA TYR A 316 4.37 3.54 2.01
C TYR A 316 4.51 4.92 2.66
N SER A 317 5.34 5.03 3.70
CA SER A 317 5.58 6.31 4.37
C SER A 317 6.74 7.09 3.75
N PHE A 318 7.81 6.41 3.34
CA PHE A 318 9.06 7.06 2.95
C PHE A 318 9.34 7.08 1.44
N ASN A 319 8.67 6.28 0.61
CA ASN A 319 8.88 6.21 -0.84
C ASN A 319 7.69 6.77 -1.62
N LEU A 320 7.41 8.05 -1.39
CA LEU A 320 6.31 8.78 -2.01
C LEU A 320 6.75 9.47 -3.30
N ASP A 321 7.29 8.72 -4.27
CA ASP A 321 7.87 9.24 -5.52
C ASP A 321 6.87 10.11 -6.32
N GLY A 322 5.62 9.67 -6.44
CA GLY A 322 4.56 10.42 -7.09
C GLY A 322 4.23 11.72 -6.36
N ALA A 323 4.24 11.70 -5.02
CA ALA A 323 4.09 12.92 -4.25
C ALA A 323 5.29 13.86 -4.46
N ALA A 324 6.50 13.33 -4.56
CA ALA A 324 7.70 14.14 -4.84
C ALA A 324 7.64 14.83 -6.20
N ILE A 325 7.19 14.14 -7.26
CA ILE A 325 6.96 14.72 -8.59
C ILE A 325 5.88 15.82 -8.52
N TYR A 326 4.75 15.53 -7.86
CA TYR A 326 3.66 16.48 -7.69
C TYR A 326 4.13 17.72 -6.95
N LEU A 327 4.79 17.55 -5.81
CA LEU A 327 5.25 18.66 -4.99
C LEU A 327 6.18 19.55 -5.81
N SER A 328 7.17 19.00 -6.52
CA SER A 328 8.11 19.82 -7.30
C SER A 328 7.44 20.54 -8.48
N LEU A 329 6.53 19.86 -9.20
CA LEU A 329 5.77 20.50 -10.27
C LEU A 329 4.83 21.58 -9.72
N ALA A 330 4.05 21.28 -8.68
CA ALA A 330 3.07 22.19 -8.11
C ALA A 330 3.73 23.44 -7.53
N THR A 331 4.85 23.31 -6.81
CA THR A 331 5.56 24.47 -6.29
C THR A 331 6.07 25.39 -7.40
N LEU A 332 6.66 24.83 -8.47
CA LEU A 332 7.14 25.64 -9.59
C LEU A 332 6.00 26.25 -10.40
N TYR A 333 4.90 25.51 -10.58
CA TYR A 333 3.70 26.04 -11.21
C TYR A 333 3.16 27.23 -10.42
N ILE A 334 3.04 27.11 -9.10
CA ILE A 334 2.57 28.21 -8.24
C ILE A 334 3.52 29.40 -8.37
N ALA A 335 4.84 29.18 -8.27
CA ALA A 335 5.82 30.25 -8.41
C ALA A 335 5.72 30.98 -9.76
N GLN A 336 5.56 30.24 -10.86
CA GLN A 336 5.36 30.82 -12.19
C GLN A 336 4.03 31.57 -12.28
N ALA A 337 2.95 30.98 -11.76
CA ALA A 337 1.61 31.56 -11.81
C ALA A 337 1.46 32.82 -10.97
N THR A 338 2.23 32.96 -9.88
CA THR A 338 2.29 34.16 -9.04
C THR A 338 3.43 35.11 -9.40
N ASP A 339 3.98 34.98 -10.62
CA ASP A 339 5.09 35.80 -11.14
C ASP A 339 6.30 35.91 -10.18
N THR A 340 6.56 34.84 -9.42
CA THR A 340 7.63 34.76 -8.44
C THR A 340 8.88 34.18 -9.10
N PRO A 341 9.90 35.00 -9.42
CA PRO A 341 11.08 34.53 -10.10
C PRO A 341 11.92 33.64 -9.18
N LEU A 342 12.14 32.38 -9.58
CA LEU A 342 13.02 31.46 -8.90
C LEU A 342 14.23 31.12 -9.78
N SER A 343 15.42 31.55 -9.33
CA SER A 343 16.68 31.08 -9.89
C SER A 343 16.87 29.57 -9.67
N ILE A 344 17.67 28.91 -10.50
CA ILE A 344 17.94 27.46 -10.37
C ILE A 344 18.44 27.12 -8.95
N THR A 345 19.28 27.96 -8.35
CA THR A 345 19.76 27.77 -6.97
C THR A 345 18.62 27.81 -5.95
N GLN A 346 17.68 28.75 -6.09
CA GLN A 346 16.50 28.82 -5.22
C GLN A 346 15.57 27.62 -5.44
N GLN A 347 15.41 27.16 -6.69
CA GLN A 347 14.62 25.96 -6.97
C GLN A 347 15.25 24.72 -6.33
N LEU A 348 16.58 24.54 -6.41
CA LEU A 348 17.27 23.43 -5.75
C LEU A 348 17.19 23.53 -4.21
N GLY A 349 17.33 24.73 -3.65
CA GLY A 349 17.14 24.97 -2.22
C GLY A 349 15.73 24.64 -1.76
N LEU A 350 14.72 25.00 -2.56
CA LEU A 350 13.33 24.67 -2.33
C LEU A 350 13.11 23.15 -2.37
N LEU A 351 13.68 22.43 -3.35
CA LEU A 351 13.63 20.96 -3.37
C LEU A 351 14.29 20.34 -2.13
N ALA A 352 15.39 20.92 -1.63
CA ALA A 352 16.04 20.42 -0.41
C ALA A 352 15.17 20.58 0.83
N VAL A 353 14.46 21.72 0.96
CA VAL A 353 13.47 21.91 2.04
C VAL A 353 12.32 20.92 1.89
N MET A 354 11.82 20.71 0.67
CA MET A 354 10.75 19.74 0.40
C MET A 354 11.12 18.31 0.72
N LEU A 355 12.39 17.91 0.49
CA LEU A 355 12.86 16.58 0.87
C LEU A 355 12.71 16.35 2.38
N LEU A 356 12.91 17.40 3.18
CA LEU A 356 12.76 17.34 4.63
C LEU A 356 11.29 17.37 5.05
N THR A 357 10.51 18.31 4.53
CA THR A 357 9.10 18.52 4.92
C THR A 357 8.16 17.43 4.41
N SER A 358 8.45 16.82 3.24
CA SER A 358 7.59 15.80 2.64
C SER A 358 7.51 14.50 3.43
N LYS A 359 8.53 14.17 4.24
CA LYS A 359 8.50 12.98 5.11
C LYS A 359 7.62 13.21 6.34
N GLY A 360 7.54 14.45 6.82
CA GLY A 360 6.75 14.84 7.99
C GLY A 360 5.23 14.68 7.82
N ALA A 361 4.74 14.70 6.58
CA ALA A 361 3.31 14.57 6.26
C ALA A 361 2.91 13.16 5.79
N ALA A 362 3.80 12.18 5.91
CA ALA A 362 3.50 10.80 5.51
C ALA A 362 2.41 10.18 6.40
N GLY A 363 1.46 9.45 5.81
CA GLY A 363 0.42 8.72 6.54
C GLY A 363 -0.83 9.54 6.94
N VAL A 364 -0.84 10.85 6.72
CA VAL A 364 -1.98 11.72 7.06
C VAL A 364 -2.85 11.98 5.82
N ALA A 365 -4.18 11.95 5.98
CA ALA A 365 -5.11 12.32 4.91
C ALA A 365 -4.88 13.78 4.46
N GLY A 366 -4.71 13.99 3.15
CA GLY A 366 -4.32 15.30 2.61
C GLY A 366 -2.83 15.65 2.83
N GLY A 367 -2.00 14.69 3.26
CA GLY A 367 -0.58 14.91 3.57
C GLY A 367 0.24 15.53 2.43
N GLY A 368 -0.14 15.29 1.17
CA GLY A 368 0.48 15.95 0.02
C GLY A 368 0.30 17.47 0.02
N PHE A 369 -0.87 17.98 0.43
CA PHE A 369 -1.09 19.41 0.59
C PHE A 369 -0.44 19.97 1.84
N ILE A 370 -0.51 19.25 2.95
CA ILE A 370 0.17 19.64 4.19
C ILE A 370 1.68 19.81 3.94
N ALA A 371 2.30 18.87 3.23
CA ALA A 371 3.71 18.94 2.84
C ALA A 371 3.99 20.11 1.88
N LEU A 372 3.11 20.36 0.91
CA LEU A 372 3.23 21.48 -0.01
C LEU A 372 3.20 22.79 0.77
N THR A 373 2.20 23.01 1.60
CA THR A 373 2.11 24.22 2.42
C THR A 373 3.28 24.36 3.36
N ALA A 374 3.62 23.31 4.12
CA ALA A 374 4.74 23.36 5.05
C ALA A 374 6.03 23.81 4.33
N THR A 375 6.23 23.35 3.10
CA THR A 375 7.34 23.82 2.27
C THR A 375 7.22 25.30 1.92
N LEU A 376 6.09 25.72 1.30
CA LEU A 376 5.94 27.09 0.83
C LEU A 376 6.07 28.10 1.98
N SER A 377 5.45 27.80 3.13
CA SER A 377 5.54 28.60 4.35
C SER A 377 6.95 28.62 4.95
N THR A 378 7.70 27.50 4.90
CA THR A 378 9.08 27.44 5.40
C THR A 378 10.05 28.22 4.51
N VAL A 379 9.88 28.15 3.18
CA VAL A 379 10.77 28.84 2.23
C VAL A 379 10.42 30.33 2.16
N GLY A 380 9.14 30.70 2.30
CA GLY A 380 8.66 32.08 2.37
C GLY A 380 8.76 32.89 1.07
N THR A 381 9.40 32.36 0.02
CA THR A 381 9.53 33.04 -1.28
C THR A 381 8.29 32.86 -2.15
N VAL A 382 7.68 31.67 -2.13
CA VAL A 382 6.47 31.36 -2.90
C VAL A 382 5.26 31.49 -1.96
N PRO A 383 4.25 32.29 -2.33
CA PRO A 383 3.08 32.51 -1.47
C PRO A 383 2.32 31.23 -1.18
N ALA A 384 2.10 30.90 0.10
CA ALA A 384 1.31 29.74 0.51
C ALA A 384 -0.14 29.78 0.00
N ALA A 385 -0.73 30.98 -0.15
CA ALA A 385 -2.05 31.17 -0.74
C ALA A 385 -2.16 30.64 -2.19
N GLY A 386 -1.03 30.58 -2.91
CA GLY A 386 -0.97 30.04 -4.28
C GLY A 386 -1.39 28.58 -4.40
N ILE A 387 -1.47 27.83 -3.29
CA ILE A 387 -2.03 26.47 -3.23
C ILE A 387 -3.47 26.41 -3.74
N MET A 388 -4.23 27.50 -3.59
CA MET A 388 -5.59 27.60 -4.12
C MET A 388 -5.66 27.38 -5.64
N LEU A 389 -4.58 27.68 -6.37
CA LEU A 389 -4.51 27.48 -7.83
C LEU A 389 -4.51 26.01 -8.24
N VAL A 390 -4.09 25.10 -7.35
CA VAL A 390 -4.02 23.65 -7.61
C VAL A 390 -5.01 22.85 -6.76
N PHE A 391 -5.68 23.48 -5.78
CA PHE A 391 -6.62 22.82 -4.87
C PHE A 391 -7.73 22.06 -5.60
N GLY A 392 -8.35 22.68 -6.60
CA GLY A 392 -9.47 22.07 -7.34
C GLY A 392 -9.10 20.85 -8.19
N ILE A 393 -7.81 20.68 -8.54
CA ILE A 393 -7.34 19.56 -9.38
C ILE A 393 -6.60 18.48 -8.60
N ASP A 394 -6.31 18.72 -7.32
CA ASP A 394 -5.49 17.80 -6.52
C ASP A 394 -6.11 16.43 -6.38
N LYS A 395 -7.44 16.34 -6.35
CA LYS A 395 -8.14 15.05 -6.32
C LYS A 395 -7.73 14.16 -7.48
N PHE A 396 -7.62 14.72 -8.69
CA PHE A 396 -7.20 14.01 -9.90
C PHE A 396 -5.69 13.75 -9.95
N MET A 397 -4.89 14.63 -9.35
CA MET A 397 -3.46 14.41 -9.20
C MET A 397 -3.16 13.33 -8.13
N SER A 398 -3.98 13.22 -7.08
CA SER A 398 -3.83 12.21 -6.03
C SER A 398 -3.89 10.79 -6.59
N GLU A 399 -4.72 10.54 -7.59
CA GLU A 399 -4.82 9.24 -8.27
C GLU A 399 -3.49 8.85 -8.91
N CYS A 400 -2.91 9.74 -9.72
CA CYS A 400 -1.62 9.52 -10.35
C CYS A 400 -0.50 9.39 -9.31
N ARG A 401 -0.49 10.26 -8.28
CA ARG A 401 0.45 10.16 -7.14
C ARG A 401 0.41 8.77 -6.52
N ALA A 402 -0.78 8.26 -6.22
CA ALA A 402 -0.96 6.95 -5.59
C ALA A 402 -0.47 5.80 -6.50
N MET A 403 -0.75 5.85 -7.80
CA MET A 403 -0.26 4.83 -8.75
C MET A 403 1.26 4.83 -8.89
N VAL A 404 1.90 6.00 -8.93
CA VAL A 404 3.36 6.11 -8.99
C VAL A 404 3.99 5.61 -7.70
N ASN A 405 3.46 6.02 -6.54
CA ASN A 405 3.94 5.54 -5.24
C ASN A 405 3.84 4.01 -5.12
N PHE A 406 2.71 3.43 -5.56
CA PHE A 406 2.53 1.99 -5.58
C PHE A 406 3.57 1.29 -6.48
N SER A 407 3.79 1.84 -7.68
CA SER A 407 4.81 1.34 -8.62
C SER A 407 6.22 1.42 -8.03
N GLY A 408 6.56 2.56 -7.41
CA GLY A 408 7.82 2.80 -6.70
C GLY A 408 8.04 1.77 -5.60
N ASN A 409 7.03 1.55 -4.75
CA ASN A 409 7.10 0.55 -3.67
C ASN A 409 7.29 -0.88 -4.17
N ALA A 410 6.60 -1.26 -5.25
CA ALA A 410 6.78 -2.57 -5.87
C ALA A 410 8.21 -2.75 -6.40
N VAL A 411 8.73 -1.76 -7.14
CA VAL A 411 10.07 -1.80 -7.73
C VAL A 411 11.15 -1.73 -6.65
N ALA A 412 11.00 -0.87 -5.64
CA ALA A 412 11.92 -0.76 -4.52
C ALA A 412 12.05 -2.08 -3.76
N THR A 413 10.91 -2.75 -3.51
CA THR A 413 10.92 -4.05 -2.82
C THR A 413 11.66 -5.10 -3.64
N LEU A 414 11.43 -5.17 -4.95
CA LEU A 414 12.16 -6.10 -5.83
C LEU A 414 13.66 -5.77 -5.93
N PHE A 415 14.00 -4.48 -5.95
CA PHE A 415 15.39 -4.01 -5.96
C PHE A 415 16.12 -4.40 -4.68
N VAL A 416 15.55 -4.07 -3.52
CA VAL A 416 16.13 -4.40 -2.21
C VAL A 416 16.19 -5.91 -2.01
N ALA A 417 15.14 -6.65 -2.38
CA ALA A 417 15.15 -8.10 -2.31
C ALA A 417 16.28 -8.70 -3.16
N LYS A 418 16.52 -8.18 -4.36
CA LYS A 418 17.66 -8.61 -5.16
C LYS A 418 19.00 -8.24 -4.51
N TRP A 419 19.11 -7.04 -3.95
CA TRP A 419 20.32 -6.59 -3.26
C TRP A 419 20.66 -7.47 -2.05
N GLU A 420 19.65 -7.99 -1.34
CA GLU A 420 19.81 -8.93 -0.23
C GLU A 420 19.96 -10.40 -0.67
N ASN A 421 19.81 -10.72 -1.96
CA ASN A 421 19.65 -12.09 -2.46
C ASN A 421 18.42 -12.84 -1.92
N ASN A 422 17.37 -12.09 -1.56
CA ASN A 422 16.10 -12.58 -1.01
C ASN A 422 14.98 -12.63 -2.08
N LEU A 423 15.36 -12.80 -3.35
CA LEU A 423 14.45 -12.84 -4.49
C LEU A 423 14.70 -14.10 -5.32
N ASP A 424 13.71 -14.99 -5.39
CA ASP A 424 13.68 -16.05 -6.39
C ASP A 424 13.33 -15.46 -7.77
N LEU A 425 14.37 -15.13 -8.54
CA LEU A 425 14.21 -14.49 -9.84
C LEU A 425 13.57 -15.43 -10.88
N ALA A 426 13.77 -16.74 -10.77
CA ALA A 426 13.18 -17.71 -11.69
C ALA A 426 11.66 -17.77 -11.49
N ARG A 427 11.22 -17.86 -10.22
CA ARG A 427 9.81 -17.77 -9.86
C ARG A 427 9.20 -16.43 -10.24
N ALA A 428 9.87 -15.31 -9.97
CA ALA A 428 9.36 -13.99 -10.33
C ALA A 428 9.11 -13.87 -11.84
N ARG A 429 10.01 -14.40 -12.68
CA ARG A 429 9.82 -14.44 -14.14
C ARG A 429 8.66 -15.32 -14.55
N ALA A 430 8.54 -16.52 -13.98
CA ALA A 430 7.46 -17.46 -14.29
C ALA A 430 6.07 -16.93 -13.88
N VAL A 431 6.00 -16.21 -12.75
CA VAL A 431 4.76 -15.52 -12.31
C VAL A 431 4.42 -14.38 -13.27
N LEU A 432 5.40 -13.59 -13.70
CA LEU A 432 5.18 -12.45 -14.61
C LEU A 432 4.89 -12.86 -16.07
N SER A 433 5.37 -14.03 -16.52
CA SER A 433 5.00 -14.61 -17.82
C SER A 433 3.60 -15.25 -17.80
N GLY A 434 3.07 -15.58 -16.62
CA GLY A 434 1.78 -16.25 -16.45
C GLY A 434 1.87 -17.78 -16.45
N ASP A 435 3.08 -18.33 -16.37
CA ASP A 435 3.33 -19.79 -16.36
C ASP A 435 2.97 -20.43 -15.00
N VAL A 436 2.90 -19.62 -13.95
CA VAL A 436 2.45 -20.03 -12.61
C VAL A 436 1.14 -19.31 -12.31
N SER A 437 0.04 -20.07 -12.27
CA SER A 437 -1.24 -19.57 -11.76
C SER A 437 -1.13 -19.29 -10.26
N GLU A 438 -1.92 -18.34 -9.75
CA GLU A 438 -2.12 -18.05 -8.33
C GLU A 438 -2.84 -19.26 -7.65
N ALA A 439 -2.26 -20.44 -7.73
CA ALA A 439 -2.58 -21.55 -6.85
C ALA A 439 -1.85 -21.25 -5.55
N MET A 440 -2.62 -21.13 -4.46
CA MET A 440 -2.08 -21.05 -3.12
C MET A 440 -1.05 -22.19 -2.96
N PRO A 441 0.15 -21.93 -2.42
CA PRO A 441 1.04 -23.04 -2.11
C PRO A 441 0.28 -23.97 -1.17
N GLU A 442 0.04 -25.21 -1.59
CA GLU A 442 -0.32 -26.24 -0.65
C GLU A 442 0.77 -26.27 0.42
N THR A 443 0.31 -26.14 1.65
CA THR A 443 1.05 -26.28 2.89
C THR A 443 2.09 -27.39 2.80
N GLY A 444 3.30 -27.10 3.29
CA GLY A 444 4.40 -28.06 3.32
C GLY A 444 3.98 -29.39 3.93
N ALA A 445 4.25 -30.48 3.20
CA ALA A 445 4.48 -31.76 3.85
C ALA A 445 5.86 -31.66 4.53
N PRO A 446 5.96 -31.89 5.86
CA PRO A 446 7.26 -32.03 6.48
C PRO A 446 7.95 -33.25 5.88
N GLU A 447 9.09 -33.00 5.22
CA GLU A 447 10.01 -34.05 4.82
C GLU A 447 10.59 -34.66 6.10
N GLY A 448 10.10 -35.85 6.50
CA GLY A 448 10.68 -36.63 7.60
C GLY A 448 9.76 -37.05 8.76
N ALA A 449 8.52 -37.46 8.51
CA ALA A 449 7.77 -38.24 9.51
C ALA A 449 7.96 -39.75 9.26
N PRO A 450 8.41 -40.55 10.25
CA PRO A 450 8.45 -42.01 10.11
C PRO A 450 7.03 -42.54 9.95
N THR A 451 6.79 -43.31 8.89
CA THR A 451 5.52 -44.01 8.66
C THR A 451 5.28 -45.03 9.75
N VAL A 452 4.33 -44.76 10.65
CA VAL A 452 3.79 -45.77 11.57
C VAL A 452 2.89 -46.71 10.74
N PRO A 453 3.10 -48.04 10.77
CA PRO A 453 2.22 -48.96 10.05
C PRO A 453 0.84 -49.02 10.72
N PRO A 454 -0.24 -49.28 9.96
CA PRO A 454 -1.58 -49.36 10.52
C PRO A 454 -1.71 -50.55 11.49
N PRO A 455 -2.53 -50.46 12.55
CA PRO A 455 -2.68 -51.52 13.53
C PRO A 455 -3.35 -52.75 12.91
N ALA A 456 -2.82 -53.92 13.28
CA ALA A 456 -3.34 -55.22 12.86
C ALA A 456 -4.77 -55.44 13.38
N THR A 457 -5.59 -56.04 12.51
CA THR A 457 -6.98 -56.42 12.76
C THR A 457 -7.08 -57.36 13.96
N GLU A 458 -7.74 -56.94 15.03
CA GLU A 458 -8.02 -57.78 16.19
C GLU A 458 -9.31 -58.58 15.98
N ALA A 459 -9.17 -59.89 16.06
CA ALA A 459 -10.22 -60.88 15.83
C ALA A 459 -11.24 -60.90 16.98
N ALA A 460 -12.50 -61.15 16.58
CA ALA A 460 -13.65 -61.32 17.44
C ALA A 460 -13.42 -62.24 18.65
N ARG A 461 -13.81 -61.78 19.85
CA ARG A 461 -14.26 -62.64 20.95
C ARG A 461 -15.47 -62.03 21.64
N THR A 462 -16.60 -62.70 21.44
CA THR A 462 -17.81 -62.60 22.25
C THR A 462 -17.58 -63.21 23.63
N SER A 463 -17.96 -62.52 24.70
CA SER A 463 -18.24 -63.14 26.00
C SER A 463 -19.27 -62.31 26.76
N SER A 464 -20.35 -62.98 27.11
CA SER A 464 -21.51 -62.57 27.89
C SER A 464 -21.19 -62.15 29.33
N ALA A 465 -21.98 -61.19 29.85
CA ALA A 465 -22.15 -60.86 31.27
C ALA A 465 -22.84 -62.04 32.05
N PRO A 466 -22.99 -62.06 33.40
CA PRO A 466 -23.69 -61.03 34.20
C PRO A 466 -23.26 -60.83 35.68
N GLY A 467 -23.80 -59.79 36.34
CA GLY A 467 -24.19 -59.88 37.78
C GLY A 467 -23.73 -58.77 38.75
N GLN A 468 -24.69 -57.94 39.17
CA GLN A 468 -24.99 -57.45 40.55
C GLN A 468 -23.87 -56.85 41.43
N ASP A 469 -23.98 -55.59 41.90
CA ASP A 469 -24.75 -55.18 43.10
C ASP A 469 -24.51 -53.69 43.51
N ALA A 470 -25.51 -53.14 44.23
CA ALA A 470 -25.61 -51.97 45.14
C ALA A 470 -24.37 -51.06 45.41
N GLY A 471 -24.46 -49.74 45.68
CA GLY A 471 -25.54 -48.81 46.01
C GLY A 471 -24.96 -47.53 46.66
N VAL A 472 -25.71 -46.39 46.64
CA VAL A 472 -25.71 -45.25 47.62
C VAL A 472 -24.40 -44.41 47.72
N ALA A 473 -24.29 -43.07 47.82
CA ALA A 473 -25.11 -41.88 48.09
C ALA A 473 -24.39 -40.63 47.50
N ALA A 474 -25.12 -39.64 46.99
CA ALA A 474 -25.31 -38.27 47.50
C ALA A 474 -24.06 -37.37 47.74
N ALA A 475 -24.18 -36.16 47.16
CA ALA A 475 -23.34 -34.94 47.13
C ALA A 475 -23.01 -34.32 48.52
N PRO A 476 -22.34 -33.13 48.69
CA PRO A 476 -22.06 -32.07 47.71
C PRO A 476 -20.73 -31.29 47.82
N VAL A 477 -20.63 -30.33 46.89
CA VAL A 477 -19.71 -29.18 46.71
C VAL A 477 -19.51 -28.35 48.00
N PRO A 478 -18.37 -27.65 48.13
CA PRO A 478 -18.47 -26.22 48.42
C PRO A 478 -17.60 -25.35 47.50
N ALA A 479 -18.17 -24.20 47.16
CA ALA A 479 -17.49 -23.02 46.65
C ALA A 479 -17.33 -22.01 47.81
N GLU A 480 -16.25 -21.24 47.78
CA GLU A 480 -15.94 -19.96 48.47
C GLU A 480 -14.45 -19.95 48.85
N ALA A 481 -13.73 -18.86 49.03
CA ALA A 481 -13.73 -17.47 48.58
C ALA A 481 -12.47 -16.87 49.27
N GLU A 482 -11.95 -15.78 48.71
CA GLU A 482 -11.05 -14.81 49.38
C GLU A 482 -9.69 -15.26 49.92
N ARG A 483 -8.62 -14.81 49.24
CA ARG A 483 -7.70 -13.78 49.75
C ARG A 483 -6.90 -13.13 48.62
#